data_AF-A0A2M8EY96-F1
#
_entry.id   AF-A0A2M8EY96-F1
#
_cell.length_a   1.000
_cell.length_b   1.000
_cell.length_c   1.000
_cell.angle_alpha   90.00
_cell.angle_beta   90.00
_cell.angle_gamma   90.00
#
_symmetry.space_group_name_H-M   'P 1'
#
loop_
_entity.id
_entity.type
_entity.pdbx_description
1 polymer ?
#
loop_
_entity_poly.entity_id
_entity_poly.type
_entity_poly.pdbx_seq_one_letter_code
_entity_poly.pdbx_strand_id
1 'polypeptide(L)' 'FTISPHITYEVIRQKAFLSKLLQKMDMVSLYENKLTLRFYYSSPNRNITEEEAKTELDRVIH' A
#
# COMPACT_ATOMS: atom_id res chain seq x y z
N PHE A 1 -7.18 -2.32 -5.72
CA PHE A 1 -8.12 -2.94 -4.76
C PHE A 1 -9.53 -2.77 -5.28
N THR A 2 -10.43 -3.72 -5.02
CA THR A 2 -11.87 -3.54 -5.26
C THR A 2 -12.52 -3.20 -3.93
N ILE A 3 -13.16 -2.04 -3.84
CA ILE A 3 -13.82 -1.58 -2.63
C ILE A 3 -15.02 -2.48 -2.33
N SER A 4 -15.14 -2.87 -1.07
CA SER A 4 -16.28 -3.60 -0.52
C SER A 4 -16.51 -3.14 0.92
N PRO A 5 -17.61 -3.54 1.58
CA PRO A 5 -17.87 -3.15 2.98
C PRO A 5 -16.72 -3.50 3.94
N HIS A 6 -15.90 -4.50 3.60
CA HIS A 6 -14.76 -4.94 4.41
C HIS A 6 -13.40 -4.47 3.87
N ILE A 7 -13.35 -3.91 2.66
CA ILE A 7 -12.13 -3.44 2.00
C ILE A 7 -12.36 -1.98 1.60
N THR A 8 -12.07 -1.08 2.55
CA THR A 8 -12.13 0.37 2.32
C THR A 8 -10.73 0.94 2.22
N TYR A 9 -10.61 2.18 1.71
CA TYR A 9 -9.34 2.90 1.71
C TYR A 9 -8.72 2.96 3.11
N GLU A 10 -9.52 3.20 4.15
CA GLU A 10 -9.03 3.31 5.52
C GLU A 10 -8.45 1.99 6.04
N VAL A 11 -9.11 0.86 5.74
CA VAL A 11 -8.58 -0.47 6.12
C VAL A 11 -7.25 -0.75 5.40
N ILE A 12 -7.17 -0.45 4.10
CA ILE A 12 -5.94 -0.63 3.32
C ILE A 12 -4.83 0.28 3.86
N ARG A 13 -5.17 1.54 4.18
CA ARG A 13 -4.26 2.51 4.77
C ARG A 13 -3.70 2.02 6.09
N GLN A 14 -4.56 1.57 7.01
CA GLN A 14 -4.12 1.07 8.32
C GLN A 14 -3.15 -0.11 8.18
N LYS A 15 -3.44 -1.07 7.30
CA LYS A 15 -2.52 -2.19 7.02
C LYS A 15 -1.19 -1.71 6.42
N ALA A 16 -1.25 -0.83 5.41
CA ALA A 16 -0.08 -0.35 4.70
C ALA A 16 0.90 0.40 5.61
N PHE A 17 0.39 1.25 6.51
CA PHE A 17 1.20 2.05 7.44
C PHE A 17 1.79 1.23 8.61
N LEU A 18 1.52 -0.08 8.71
CA LEU A 18 2.29 -0.98 9.59
C LEU A 18 3.71 -1.21 9.08
N SER A 19 3.94 -1.02 7.77
CA SER A 19 5.25 -1.13 7.17
C SER A 19 6.14 0.05 7.59
N LYS A 20 7.32 -0.26 8.15
CA LYS A 20 8.35 0.75 8.44
C LYS A 20 9.02 1.31 7.18
N LEU A 21 8.83 0.66 6.03
CA LEU A 21 9.40 1.07 4.75
C LEU A 21 8.44 1.97 3.97
N LEU A 22 7.15 1.99 4.28
CA LEU A 22 6.20 2.84 3.60
C LEU A 22 6.38 4.30 4.03
N GLN A 23 6.78 5.15 3.09
CA GLN A 23 6.92 6.59 3.35
C GLN A 23 5.62 7.34 3.12
N LYS A 24 4.92 6.99 2.04
CA LYS A 24 3.65 7.61 1.67
C LYS A 24 2.83 6.69 0.78
N MET A 25 1.54 6.99 0.74
CA MET A 25 0.56 6.33 -0.11
C MET A 25 -0.37 7.38 -0.71
N ASP A 26 -0.52 7.36 -2.03
CA ASP A 26 -1.35 8.31 -2.75
C ASP A 26 -2.51 7.57 -3.42
N MET A 27 -3.73 8.14 -3.32
CA MET A 27 -4.88 7.67 -4.11
C MET A 27 -4.75 8.21 -5.54
N VAL A 28 -4.57 7.32 -6.51
CA VAL A 28 -4.40 7.69 -7.91
C VAL A 28 -5.75 7.83 -8.60
N SER A 29 -6.66 6.87 -8.36
CA SER A 29 -8.00 6.90 -8.95
C SER A 29 -8.99 6.03 -8.17
N LEU A 30 -10.26 6.36 -8.32
CA LEU A 30 -11.39 5.54 -7.91
C LEU A 30 -12.40 5.51 -9.06
N TYR A 31 -12.62 4.34 -9.65
CA TYR A 31 -13.53 4.16 -10.77
C TYR A 31 -14.22 2.80 -10.68
N GLU A 32 -15.55 2.75 -10.76
CA GLU A 32 -16.34 1.51 -10.66
C GLU A 32 -15.91 0.60 -9.50
N ASN A 33 -15.79 1.18 -8.29
CA ASN A 33 -15.31 0.52 -7.08
C ASN A 33 -13.87 -0.02 -7.16
N LYS A 34 -13.14 0.21 -8.25
CA LYS A 34 -11.70 -0.08 -8.34
C LYS A 34 -10.91 1.11 -7.82
N LEU A 35 -10.25 0.90 -6.70
CA LEU A 35 -9.35 1.83 -6.06
C LEU A 35 -7.91 1.55 -6.50
N THR A 36 -7.29 2.54 -7.14
CA THR A 36 -5.89 2.52 -7.55
C THR A 36 -5.08 3.34 -6.56
N LEU A 37 -4.10 2.69 -5.92
CA LEU A 37 -3.22 3.31 -4.93
C LEU A 37 -1.78 3.20 -5.41
N ARG A 38 -0.97 4.20 -5.08
CA ARG A 38 0.47 4.18 -5.29
C ARG A 38 1.17 4.18 -3.94
N PHE A 39 2.03 3.17 -3.75
CA PHE A 39 2.83 3.00 -2.55
C PHE A 39 4.26 3.45 -2.83
N TYR A 40 4.84 4.18 -1.88
CA TYR A 40 6.21 4.66 -1.98
C TYR A 40 7.02 4.05 -0.84
N TYR A 41 7.82 3.05 -1.16
CA TYR A 41 8.68 2.38 -0.20
C TYR A 41 10.10 2.94 -0.29
N SER A 42 10.70 3.21 0.88
CA SER A 42 12.13 3.49 1.00
C SER A 42 12.60 3.21 2.43
N SER A 43 13.91 3.12 2.60
CA SER A 43 14.56 3.07 3.91
C SER A 43 15.50 4.27 4.06
N PRO A 44 15.53 4.93 5.23
CA PRO A 44 16.46 6.04 5.47
C PRO A 44 17.92 5.58 5.53
N ASN A 45 18.15 4.29 5.80
CA ASN A 45 19.48 3.77 6.12
C ASN A 45 20.13 3.02 4.95
N ARG A 46 19.35 2.63 3.93
CA ARG A 46 19.85 1.89 2.75
C ARG A 46 18.87 1.91 1.59
N ASN A 47 19.37 1.57 0.41
CA ASN A 47 18.53 1.21 -0.72
C ASN A 47 17.74 -0.07 -0.41
N ILE A 48 16.49 -0.09 -0.85
CA ILE A 48 15.64 -1.28 -0.78
C ILE A 48 15.66 -1.98 -2.14
N THR A 49 15.50 -3.29 -2.11
CA THR A 49 15.33 -4.13 -3.30
C THR A 49 13.87 -4.15 -3.74
N GLU A 50 13.62 -4.56 -4.98
CA GLU A 50 12.27 -4.72 -5.51
C GLU A 50 11.50 -5.80 -4.74
N GLU A 51 12.19 -6.86 -4.34
CA GLU A 51 11.67 -7.99 -3.57
C GLU A 51 11.19 -7.57 -2.19
N GLU A 52 11.94 -6.68 -1.53
CA GLU A 52 11.52 -6.08 -0.25
C GLU A 52 10.25 -5.25 -0.42
N ALA A 53 10.18 -4.41 -1.45
CA ALA A 53 8.99 -3.61 -1.74
C ALA A 53 7.76 -4.48 -2.06
N LYS A 54 7.94 -5.57 -2.83
CA LYS A 54 6.89 -6.57 -3.10
C LYS A 54 6.43 -7.26 -1.83
N THR A 55 7.36 -7.65 -0.96
CA THR A 55 7.03 -8.30 0.32
C THR A 55 6.19 -7.40 1.22
N GLU A 56 6.52 -6.11 1.29
CA GLU A 56 5.71 -5.15 2.05
C GLU A 56 4.33 -4.94 1.44
N LEU A 57 4.23 -4.90 0.10
CA LEU A 57 2.96 -4.78 -0.60
C LEU A 57 2.05 -6.01 -0.37
N ASP A 58 2.60 -7.22 -0.38
CA ASP A 58 1.85 -8.47 -0.19
C ASP A 58 1.18 -8.54 1.19
N ARG A 59 1.81 -7.96 2.22
CA ARG A 59 1.24 -7.84 3.58
C ARG A 59 0.02 -6.92 3.67
N VAL A 60 -0.15 -6.02 2.70
CA VAL A 60 -1.33 -5.15 2.63
C VAL A 60 -2.50 -5.87 1.99
N ILE A 61 -2.20 -6.77 1.05
CA ILE A 61 -3.20 -7.53 0.28
C ILE A 61 -3.78 -8.68 1.10
N HIS A 62 -2.97 -9.34 1.92
CA HIS A 62 -3.37 -10.45 2.79
C HIS A 62 -3.78 -9.94 4.19
#